data_AF-C7JEM7-F1
#
_entry.id   AF-C7JEM7-F1
#
_cell.length_a   1.000
_cell.length_b   1.000
_cell.length_c   1.000
_cell.angle_alpha   90.00
_cell.angle_beta   90.00
_cell.angle_gamma   90.00
#
_symmetry.space_group_name_H-M   'P 1'
#
loop_
_entity.id
_entity.type
_entity.pdbx_description
1 polymer ?
#
loop_
_entity_poly.entity_id
_entity_poly.type
_entity_poly.pdbx_seq_one_letter_code
_entity_poly.pdbx_strand_id
1 'polypeptide(L)'
;MVQKCAPSATQDHNLPQQDTPIMIEHNQNNTDTQVPEMPCPGLYKHYKGGLYTVICTGRHSETEEWLVTYRSEARGDYWVRPLAMWQESVNGVPRFTLLKAANAAETGA
;
A
#
# COMPACT_ATOMS: atom_id res chain seq x y z
N MET A 1 64.95 -62.34 11.80
CA MET A 1 64.91 -60.95 11.28
C MET A 1 63.61 -60.30 11.72
N VAL A 2 63.66 -59.57 12.84
CA VAL A 2 63.53 -58.09 12.95
C VAL A 2 62.10 -57.54 12.83
N GLN A 3 61.45 -57.51 13.99
CA GLN A 3 60.86 -56.32 14.62
C GLN A 3 60.93 -55.00 13.84
N LYS A 4 59.85 -54.21 13.86
CA LYS A 4 59.80 -52.74 14.06
C LYS A 4 58.37 -52.22 13.81
N CYS A 5 57.71 -51.70 14.83
CA CYS A 5 57.65 -50.28 15.22
C CYS A 5 56.62 -49.46 14.41
N ALA A 6 55.68 -48.83 15.13
CA ALA A 6 54.88 -47.66 14.70
C ALA A 6 55.82 -46.45 14.41
N PRO A 7 55.43 -45.30 13.79
CA PRO A 7 54.33 -44.42 14.25
C PRO A 7 53.69 -43.45 13.21
N SER A 8 52.71 -42.67 13.70
CA SER A 8 52.42 -41.24 13.46
C SER A 8 52.52 -40.63 12.04
N ALA A 9 51.43 -40.00 11.56
CA ALA A 9 51.32 -38.54 11.55
C ALA A 9 50.09 -38.05 10.78
N THR A 10 49.35 -37.18 11.45
CA THR A 10 48.46 -36.14 10.97
C THR A 10 48.47 -35.82 9.48
N GLN A 11 47.28 -35.81 8.87
CA GLN A 11 46.97 -34.77 7.90
C GLN A 11 45.59 -34.18 8.19
N ASP A 12 45.68 -32.91 8.57
CA ASP A 12 44.71 -31.84 8.47
C ASP A 12 43.73 -32.02 7.29
N HIS A 13 42.52 -31.48 7.43
CA HIS A 13 41.69 -30.78 6.43
C HIS A 13 40.21 -30.91 6.80
N ASN A 14 39.83 -30.00 7.71
CA ASN A 14 38.59 -29.23 7.77
C ASN A 14 37.45 -29.55 6.76
N LEU A 15 36.29 -29.92 7.32
CA LEU A 15 34.89 -29.66 6.90
C LEU A 15 34.38 -29.92 5.46
N PRO A 16 33.13 -30.42 5.37
CA PRO A 16 32.09 -29.44 5.03
C PRO A 16 31.08 -29.28 6.17
N GLN A 17 31.04 -28.07 6.71
CA GLN A 17 29.98 -27.63 7.60
C GLN A 17 28.73 -27.57 6.74
N GLN A 18 27.68 -28.23 7.20
CA GLN A 18 26.33 -27.98 6.71
C GLN A 18 25.87 -26.64 7.28
N ASP A 19 26.44 -25.56 6.77
CA ASP A 19 25.89 -24.23 6.96
C ASP A 19 24.93 -23.99 5.80
N THR A 20 23.66 -24.20 6.11
CA THR A 20 22.53 -23.75 5.31
C THR A 20 22.78 -22.32 4.84
N PRO A 21 22.60 -21.98 3.55
CA PRO A 21 22.62 -20.59 3.13
C PRO A 21 21.48 -19.87 3.87
N ILE A 22 21.86 -19.01 4.82
CA ILE A 22 21.00 -17.97 5.35
C ILE A 22 20.54 -17.17 4.12
N MET A 23 19.27 -17.32 3.74
CA MET A 23 18.66 -16.35 2.86
C MET A 23 18.66 -15.04 3.63
N ILE A 24 19.54 -14.14 3.23
CA ILE A 24 19.48 -12.74 3.61
C ILE A 24 18.15 -12.24 3.03
N GLU A 25 17.10 -12.31 3.83
CA GLU A 25 15.86 -11.58 3.60
C GLU A 25 16.28 -10.11 3.52
N HIS A 26 16.35 -9.60 2.30
CA HIS A 26 16.57 -8.20 2.05
C HIS A 26 15.31 -7.49 2.56
N ASN A 27 15.33 -7.11 3.84
CA ASN A 27 14.37 -6.18 4.43
C ASN A 27 14.47 -4.85 3.69
N GLN A 28 13.69 -4.74 2.61
CA GLN A 28 13.59 -3.52 1.83
C GLN A 28 12.35 -2.74 2.29
N ASN A 29 12.67 -1.81 3.18
CA ASN A 29 12.14 -0.45 3.25
C ASN A 29 10.90 -0.24 4.13
N ASN A 30 11.21 0.03 5.39
CA ASN A 30 10.49 0.99 6.20
C ASN A 30 10.41 2.33 5.44
N THR A 31 9.23 2.69 4.94
CA THR A 31 8.82 4.10 4.80
C THR A 31 7.71 4.34 5.81
N ASP A 32 8.14 4.91 6.93
CA ASP A 32 7.37 5.33 8.08
C ASP A 32 6.21 6.25 7.65
N THR A 33 5.00 5.86 8.05
CA THR A 33 3.69 6.49 7.77
C THR A 33 3.08 6.24 6.37
N GLN A 34 2.47 5.06 6.19
CA GLN A 34 1.53 4.75 5.10
C GLN A 34 0.20 5.51 5.30
N VAL A 35 0.17 6.83 5.05
CA VAL A 35 -1.13 7.51 4.86
C VAL A 35 -1.62 7.14 3.45
N PRO A 36 -2.78 6.51 3.28
CA PRO A 36 -3.30 6.23 1.95
C PRO A 36 -3.55 7.55 1.21
N GLU A 37 -3.29 7.59 -0.09
CA GLU A 37 -3.43 8.80 -0.89
C GLU A 37 -4.89 9.26 -0.94
N MET A 38 -5.23 10.26 -0.14
CA MET A 38 -6.61 10.73 -0.03
C MET A 38 -6.99 11.55 -1.27
N PRO A 39 -8.17 11.33 -1.89
CA PRO A 39 -8.64 12.16 -2.98
C PRO A 39 -8.75 13.62 -2.53
N CYS A 40 -8.23 14.54 -3.34
CA CYS A 40 -8.41 15.95 -3.10
C CYS A 40 -9.91 16.32 -3.20
N PRO A 41 -10.42 17.26 -2.40
CA PRO A 41 -11.75 17.83 -2.62
C PRO A 41 -11.87 18.41 -4.03
N GLY A 42 -13.03 18.25 -4.67
CA GLY A 42 -13.23 18.70 -6.05
C GLY A 42 -14.23 17.89 -6.85
N LEU A 43 -14.39 18.23 -8.12
CA LEU A 43 -15.28 17.57 -9.06
C LEU A 43 -14.60 16.33 -9.67
N TYR A 44 -15.29 15.20 -9.59
CA TYR A 44 -14.91 13.90 -10.13
C TYR A 44 -15.96 13.39 -11.13
N LYS A 45 -15.49 12.60 -12.10
CA LYS A 45 -16.32 11.83 -13.02
C LYS A 45 -16.23 10.36 -12.68
N HIS A 46 -17.37 9.73 -12.42
CA HIS A 46 -17.46 8.29 -12.32
C HIS A 46 -17.32 7.67 -13.72
N TYR A 47 -16.74 6.47 -13.83
CA TYR A 47 -16.56 5.79 -15.12
C TYR A 47 -17.87 5.57 -15.90
N LYS A 48 -19.02 5.51 -15.21
CA LYS A 48 -20.37 5.46 -15.84
C LYS A 48 -20.92 6.83 -16.28
N GLY A 49 -20.14 7.90 -16.20
CA GLY A 49 -20.48 9.24 -16.69
C GLY A 49 -21.03 10.21 -15.64
N GLY A 50 -21.46 9.76 -14.46
CA GLY A 50 -22.00 10.63 -13.41
C GLY A 50 -20.94 11.58 -12.82
N LEU A 51 -21.37 12.80 -12.49
CA LEU A 51 -20.53 13.83 -11.86
C LEU A 51 -20.78 13.90 -10.35
N TYR A 52 -19.69 14.01 -9.60
CA TYR A 52 -19.71 13.99 -8.14
C TYR A 52 -18.67 14.95 -7.58
N THR A 53 -19.03 15.70 -6.55
CA THR A 53 -18.10 16.57 -5.83
C THR A 53 -17.63 15.90 -4.55
N VAL A 54 -16.33 15.57 -4.46
CA VAL A 54 -15.69 15.14 -3.21
C VAL A 54 -15.57 16.34 -2.29
N ILE A 55 -16.04 16.15 -1.05
CA ILE A 55 -16.06 17.20 -0.03
C ILE A 55 -14.88 17.02 0.89
N CYS A 56 -14.74 15.82 1.44
CA CYS A 56 -13.66 15.47 2.35
C CYS A 56 -13.53 13.96 2.47
N THR A 57 -12.50 13.55 3.20
CA THR A 57 -12.30 12.17 3.61
C THR A 57 -12.25 12.07 5.13
N GLY A 58 -12.83 11.01 5.68
CA GLY A 58 -12.92 10.80 7.13
C GLY A 58 -12.58 9.37 7.52
N ARG A 59 -12.47 9.14 8.83
CA ARG A 59 -12.33 7.81 9.43
C ARG A 59 -13.68 7.34 9.94
N HIS A 60 -14.04 6.10 9.62
CA HIS A 60 -15.16 5.43 10.26
C HIS A 60 -14.82 5.19 11.73
N SER A 61 -15.65 5.65 12.67
CA SER A 61 -15.28 5.64 14.09
C SER A 61 -15.23 4.24 14.71
N GLU A 62 -15.98 3.28 14.16
CA GLU A 62 -16.06 1.92 14.70
C GLU A 62 -15.05 0.96 14.07
N THR A 63 -14.86 1.06 12.76
CA THR A 63 -13.98 0.16 11.99
C THR A 63 -12.65 0.77 11.67
N GLU A 64 -12.49 2.08 11.92
CA GLU A 64 -11.28 2.78 11.58
C GLU A 64 -10.95 2.69 10.07
N GLU A 65 -11.95 2.55 9.21
CA GLU A 65 -11.74 2.54 7.77
C GLU A 65 -11.75 3.95 7.20
N TRP A 66 -10.91 4.22 6.20
CA TRP A 66 -10.95 5.49 5.48
C TRP A 66 -12.16 5.55 4.54
N LEU A 67 -12.92 6.63 4.62
CA LEU A 67 -14.13 6.87 3.83
C LEU A 67 -14.00 8.18 3.05
N VAL A 68 -14.60 8.20 1.85
CA VAL A 68 -14.74 9.39 0.99
C VAL A 68 -16.18 9.86 1.05
N THR A 69 -16.38 11.13 1.44
CA THR A 69 -17.69 11.78 1.46
C THR A 69 -17.82 12.67 0.23
N TYR A 70 -18.86 12.45 -0.56
CA TYR A 70 -19.08 13.15 -1.82
C TYR A 70 -20.57 13.39 -2.10
N ARG A 71 -20.86 14.39 -2.93
CA ARG A 71 -22.22 14.77 -3.34
C ARG A 71 -22.46 14.45 -4.80
N SER A 72 -23.66 13.98 -5.16
CA SER A 72 -24.09 13.90 -6.57
C SER A 72 -24.42 15.27 -7.13
N GLU A 73 -23.87 15.63 -8.28
CA GLU A 73 -24.25 16.88 -8.98
C GLU A 73 -25.66 16.80 -9.59
N ALA A 74 -26.12 15.60 -9.94
CA ALA A 74 -27.43 15.40 -10.55
C ALA A 74 -28.57 15.43 -9.52
N ARG A 75 -28.34 14.86 -8.33
CA ARG A 75 -29.38 14.67 -7.31
C ARG A 75 -29.21 15.53 -6.06
N GLY A 76 -28.02 16.05 -5.81
CA GLY A 76 -27.71 16.80 -4.59
C GLY A 76 -27.60 15.97 -3.31
N ASP A 77 -27.73 14.64 -3.40
CA ASP A 77 -27.60 13.73 -2.26
C ASP A 77 -26.12 13.46 -1.92
N TYR A 78 -25.87 13.15 -0.65
CA TYR A 78 -24.55 12.85 -0.10
C TYR A 78 -24.35 11.35 0.06
N TRP A 79 -23.17 10.89 -0.32
CA TRP A 79 -22.76 9.50 -0.31
C TRP A 79 -21.45 9.36 0.45
N VAL A 80 -21.27 8.20 1.07
CA VAL A 80 -20.04 7.82 1.76
C VAL A 80 -19.61 6.46 1.23
N ARG A 81 -18.34 6.32 0.85
CA ARG A 81 -17.79 5.09 0.28
C ARG A 81 -16.40 4.79 0.87
N PRO A 82 -16.03 3.52 1.10
CA PRO A 82 -14.67 3.16 1.47
C PRO A 82 -13.64 3.68 0.46
N LEU A 83 -12.53 4.23 0.96
CA LEU A 83 -11.44 4.79 0.16
C LEU A 83 -10.86 3.75 -0.79
N ALA A 84 -10.62 2.53 -0.30
CA ALA A 84 -10.12 1.43 -1.13
C ALA A 84 -11.03 1.21 -2.35
N MET A 85 -12.35 1.15 -2.13
CA MET A 85 -13.34 0.98 -3.20
C MET A 85 -13.51 2.21 -4.11
N TRP A 86 -13.08 3.38 -3.65
CA TRP A 86 -13.08 4.62 -4.44
C TRP A 86 -11.89 4.64 -5.42
N GLN A 87 -10.71 4.22 -4.96
CA GLN A 87 -9.47 4.18 -5.74
C GLN A 87 -9.38 3.00 -6.72
N GLU A 88 -10.30 2.04 -6.63
CA GLU A 88 -10.37 0.92 -7.58
C GLU A 88 -10.43 1.37 -9.04
N SER A 89 -9.89 0.53 -9.92
CA SER A 89 -10.09 0.64 -11.36
C SER A 89 -11.08 -0.41 -11.86
N VAL A 90 -11.89 -0.05 -12.86
CA VAL A 90 -12.84 -0.93 -13.54
C VAL A 90 -12.39 -1.06 -14.99
N ASN A 91 -12.11 -2.27 -15.47
CA ASN A 91 -11.64 -2.51 -16.84
C ASN A 91 -10.42 -1.65 -17.24
N GLY A 92 -9.50 -1.43 -16.30
CA GLY A 92 -8.28 -0.64 -16.53
C GLY A 92 -8.47 0.89 -16.48
N VAL A 93 -9.68 1.40 -16.21
CA VAL A 93 -9.92 2.83 -15.99
C VAL A 93 -10.21 3.14 -14.52
N PRO A 94 -9.74 4.27 -13.96
CA PRO A 94 -10.11 4.67 -12.60
C PRO A 94 -11.62 4.75 -12.44
N ARG A 95 -12.14 4.24 -11.32
CA ARG A 95 -13.58 4.30 -11.02
C ARG A 95 -14.06 5.76 -10.94
N PHE A 96 -13.24 6.64 -10.38
CA PHE A 96 -13.45 8.08 -10.31
C PHE A 96 -12.21 8.81 -10.83
N THR A 97 -12.40 9.73 -11.77
CA THR A 97 -11.34 10.57 -12.32
C THR A 97 -11.56 12.00 -11.86
N LEU A 98 -10.54 12.63 -11.27
CA LEU A 98 -10.57 14.05 -10.92
C LEU A 98 -10.69 14.88 -12.20
N LEU A 99 -11.69 15.76 -12.25
CA LEU A 99 -11.85 16.74 -13.33
C LEU A 99 -11.37 18.14 -12.91
N LYS A 100 -11.68 18.55 -11.67
CA LYS A 100 -11.32 19.88 -11.15
C LYS A 100 -11.17 19.82 -9.63
N ALA A 101 -9.99 20.17 -9.11
CA ALA A 101 -9.80 20.33 -7.67
C ALA A 101 -10.61 21.53 -7.15
N ALA A 102 -11.13 21.43 -5.93
CA ALA A 102 -11.70 22.57 -5.23
C ALA A 102 -10.58 23.57 -4.94
N ASN A 103 -10.83 24.85 -5.17
CA ASN A 103 -9.90 25.89 -4.74
C ASN A 103 -9.91 25.90 -3.21
N ALA A 104 -8.74 25.83 -2.58
CA ALA A 104 -8.60 25.81 -1.12
C ALA A 104 -9.02 27.12 -0.41
N ALA A 105 -9.73 28.04 -1.08
CA ALA A 105 -9.94 29.42 -0.64
C ALA A 105 -11.41 29.79 -0.32
N GLU A 106 -12.39 28.89 -0.42
CA GLU A 106 -13.81 29.23 -0.27
C GLU A 106 -14.52 28.49 0.89
N THR A 107 -13.81 28.08 1.93
CA THR A 107 -14.43 27.60 3.18
C THR A 107 -14.15 28.59 4.29
N GLY A 108 -14.98 29.63 4.36
CA GLY A 108 -14.90 30.68 5.36
C GLY A 108 -16.04 31.69 5.22
N ALA A 109 -17.25 31.28 5.60
CA ALA A 109 -18.37 32.16 5.92
C ALA A 109 -19.31 31.45 6.89
#